data_AF-A0A2G8KF74-F1
#
_entry.id   AF-A0A2G8KF74-F1
#
_cell.length_a   1.000
_cell.length_b   1.000
_cell.length_c   1.000
_cell.angle_alpha   90.00
_cell.angle_beta   90.00
_cell.angle_gamma   90.00
#
_symmetry.space_group_name_H-M   'P 1'
#
loop_
_entity.id
_entity.type
_entity.pdbx_description
1 polymer ?
#
loop_
_entity_poly.entity_id
_entity_poly.type
_entity_poly.pdbx_seq_one_letter_code
_entity_poly.pdbx_strand_id
1 'polypeptide(L)'
;MGVKGLTTFVNQHQQFFENYQLHSTELVIDGYGLLSQLYFNRTMDPGNHGGEFQKFYTHCAHFCQNLQNCGIRPYVVFDGAYDMDGKKCETMKERLQGKIGNVRSINHGKHAFIMPTMANEVFKKVLRDFQVPFGFCDFEADRDIAVLANALQCPVLGQDSDFFIMDIYNGYIPFDRLEWTHPSSFSPKPKRGYSSQPEKKQNFIRCQRYKLRKFCSYFQVESCLMLSLPLFVGMITCNLYP
;
A
#
# COMPACT_ATOMS: atom_id res chain seq x y z
N MET A 1 4.24 -6.85 7.83
CA MET A 1 3.01 -6.95 8.64
C MET A 1 2.19 -8.08 8.02
N GLY A 2 1.32 -8.73 8.80
CA GLY A 2 0.55 -9.90 8.37
C GLY A 2 1.26 -11.25 8.47
N VAL A 3 0.79 -12.23 7.69
CA VAL A 3 1.27 -13.62 7.64
C VAL A 3 2.78 -13.74 7.37
N LYS A 4 3.50 -14.31 8.34
CA LYS A 4 4.96 -14.52 8.27
C LYS A 4 5.33 -15.40 7.07
N GLY A 5 6.29 -14.94 6.25
CA GLY A 5 6.81 -15.67 5.09
C GLY A 5 5.98 -15.55 3.81
N LEU A 6 4.74 -15.07 3.89
CA LEU A 6 3.84 -14.97 2.72
C LEU A 6 4.34 -13.98 1.68
N THR A 7 4.76 -12.77 2.09
CA THR A 7 5.29 -11.77 1.16
C THR A 7 6.49 -12.30 0.39
N THR A 8 7.42 -12.96 1.08
CA THR A 8 8.61 -13.56 0.47
C THR A 8 8.22 -14.61 -0.55
N PHE A 9 7.32 -15.52 -0.17
CA PHE A 9 6.82 -16.56 -1.06
C PHE A 9 6.16 -15.96 -2.32
N VAL A 10 5.24 -15.02 -2.15
CA VAL A 10 4.54 -14.37 -3.28
C VAL A 10 5.52 -13.64 -4.20
N ASN A 11 6.52 -12.94 -3.64
CA ASN A 11 7.50 -12.21 -4.43
C ASN A 11 8.43 -13.10 -5.27
N GLN A 12 8.64 -14.35 -4.85
CA GLN A 12 9.38 -15.35 -5.64
C GLN A 12 8.58 -15.86 -6.85
N HIS A 13 7.26 -15.68 -6.87
CA HIS A 13 6.35 -16.22 -7.89
C HIS A 13 5.75 -15.10 -8.73
N GLN A 14 6.51 -14.61 -9.71
CA GLN A 14 6.10 -13.49 -10.57
C GLN A 14 4.81 -13.77 -11.37
N GLN A 15 4.44 -15.04 -11.61
CA GLN A 15 3.19 -15.37 -12.29
C GLN A 15 1.93 -14.90 -11.54
N PHE A 16 2.00 -14.61 -10.24
CA PHE A 16 0.87 -14.07 -9.48
C PHE A 16 0.58 -12.60 -9.76
N PHE A 17 1.53 -11.91 -10.40
CA PHE A 17 1.45 -10.50 -10.74
C PHE A 17 1.07 -10.30 -12.21
N GLU A 18 0.47 -9.15 -12.51
CA GLU A 18 0.32 -8.64 -13.87
C GLU A 18 0.77 -7.19 -13.94
N ASN A 19 1.41 -6.84 -15.06
CA ASN A 19 1.67 -5.46 -15.38
C ASN A 19 0.34 -4.74 -15.59
N TYR A 20 0.17 -3.63 -14.90
CA TYR A 20 -1.05 -2.84 -14.91
C TYR A 20 -0.69 -1.36 -15.05
N GLN A 21 -1.48 -0.64 -15.84
CA GLN A 21 -1.35 0.80 -16.02
C GLN A 21 -2.45 1.46 -15.19
N LEU A 22 -2.08 1.99 -14.03
CA LEU A 22 -3.02 2.62 -13.11
C LEU A 22 -3.34 4.04 -13.60
N HIS A 23 -4.58 4.29 -13.99
CA HIS A 23 -5.09 5.58 -14.41
C HIS A 23 -6.61 5.61 -14.33
N SER A 24 -7.20 6.81 -14.23
CA SER A 24 -8.66 7.05 -14.38
C SER A 24 -9.54 6.08 -13.57
N THR A 25 -9.15 5.80 -12.33
CA THR A 25 -9.81 4.85 -11.44
C THR A 25 -9.70 5.32 -10.00
N GLU A 26 -10.58 4.84 -9.14
CA GLU A 26 -10.44 4.95 -7.70
C GLU A 26 -9.25 4.12 -7.21
N LEU A 27 -8.78 4.39 -5.99
CA LEU A 27 -7.70 3.62 -5.37
C LEU A 27 -7.90 3.64 -3.86
N VAL A 28 -8.14 2.49 -3.23
CA VAL A 28 -8.16 2.42 -1.76
C VAL A 28 -6.74 2.16 -1.27
N ILE A 29 -6.31 2.90 -0.24
CA ILE A 29 -4.93 2.88 0.24
C ILE A 29 -4.90 2.61 1.74
N ASP A 30 -4.06 1.67 2.18
CA ASP A 30 -3.65 1.52 3.57
C ASP A 30 -2.85 2.77 4.01
N GLY A 31 -3.42 3.55 4.92
CA GLY A 31 -2.90 4.85 5.33
C GLY A 31 -1.62 4.78 6.14
N TYR A 32 -1.51 3.86 7.10
CA TYR A 32 -0.28 3.74 7.90
C TYR A 32 0.83 3.05 7.10
N GLY A 33 0.48 2.10 6.24
CA GLY A 33 1.41 1.55 5.24
C GLY A 33 1.97 2.63 4.33
N LEU A 34 1.10 3.48 3.76
CA LEU A 34 1.52 4.57 2.86
C LEU A 34 2.40 5.59 3.59
N LEU A 35 2.01 6.00 4.80
CA LEU A 35 2.81 6.90 5.64
C LEU A 35 4.22 6.34 5.86
N SER A 36 4.31 5.06 6.26
CA SER A 36 5.59 4.37 6.46
C SER A 36 6.43 4.36 5.19
N GLN A 37 5.82 4.01 4.06
CA GLN A 37 6.52 3.92 2.77
C GLN A 37 7.05 5.28 2.29
N LEU A 38 6.27 6.34 2.42
CA LEU A 38 6.67 7.68 2.00
C LEU A 38 7.76 8.27 2.92
N TYR A 39 7.71 7.95 4.22
CA TYR A 39 8.66 8.51 5.18
C TYR A 39 10.02 7.79 5.14
N PHE A 40 10.04 6.45 5.12
CA PHE A 40 11.29 5.68 5.10
C PHE A 40 11.97 5.62 3.71
N ASN A 41 11.86 6.72 2.97
CA ASN A 41 12.62 6.97 1.77
C ASN A 41 14.08 7.30 2.15
N ARG A 42 15.05 6.78 1.37
CA ARG A 42 16.50 7.01 1.58
C ARG A 42 16.91 8.48 1.62
N THR A 43 16.07 9.37 1.11
CA THR A 43 16.32 10.81 1.08
C THR A 43 15.86 11.54 2.34
N MET A 44 15.04 10.93 3.21
CA MET A 44 14.48 11.58 4.40
C MET A 44 15.44 11.50 5.60
N ASP A 45 15.35 12.49 6.49
CA ASP A 45 16.06 12.45 7.76
C ASP A 45 15.71 11.16 8.52
N PRO A 46 16.72 10.34 8.89
CA PRO A 46 16.50 9.09 9.62
C PRO A 46 16.04 9.30 11.07
N GLY A 47 15.76 10.54 11.47
CA GLY A 47 15.36 10.92 12.82
C GLY A 47 16.49 11.55 13.64
N ASN A 48 17.54 12.04 12.99
CA ASN A 48 18.66 12.72 13.65
C ASN A 48 18.30 14.14 14.08
N HIS A 49 17.33 14.78 13.40
CA HIS A 49 17.05 16.20 13.57
C HIS A 49 15.59 16.48 13.96
N GLY A 50 14.86 15.46 14.43
CA GLY A 50 13.45 15.60 14.80
C GLY A 50 12.46 15.66 13.63
N GLY A 51 12.94 15.54 12.39
CA GLY A 51 12.14 15.42 11.16
C GLY A 51 12.20 16.61 10.21
N GLU A 52 12.39 16.34 8.92
CA GLU A 52 12.33 17.34 7.84
C GLU A 52 10.89 17.51 7.32
N PHE A 53 10.00 18.10 8.11
CA PHE A 53 8.55 18.14 7.82
C PHE A 53 8.20 18.82 6.49
N GLN A 54 8.87 19.91 6.12
CA GLN A 54 8.62 20.59 4.85
C GLN A 54 8.96 19.70 3.64
N LYS A 55 10.08 18.99 3.72
CA LYS A 55 10.52 18.06 2.68
C LYS A 55 9.59 16.86 2.59
N PHE A 56 9.17 16.33 3.74
CA PHE A 56 8.19 15.25 3.82
C PHE A 56 6.83 15.69 3.26
N TYR A 57 6.35 16.90 3.58
CA TYR A 57 5.16 17.50 2.98
C TYR A 57 5.27 17.53 1.46
N THR A 58 6.35 18.08 0.91
CA THR A 58 6.57 18.15 -0.55
C THR A 58 6.59 16.77 -1.19
N HIS A 59 7.18 15.77 -0.54
CA HIS A 59 7.21 14.41 -1.04
C HIS A 59 5.82 13.77 -1.11
N CYS A 60 5.02 13.93 -0.06
CA CYS A 60 3.64 13.45 -0.04
C CYS A 60 2.76 14.22 -1.02
N ALA A 61 2.95 15.54 -1.14
CA ALA A 61 2.24 16.38 -2.09
C ALA A 61 2.50 15.94 -3.53
N HIS A 62 3.75 15.61 -3.85
CA HIS A 62 4.13 15.07 -5.16
C HIS A 62 3.45 13.72 -5.43
N PHE A 63 3.33 12.85 -4.43
CA PHE A 63 2.57 11.60 -4.54
C PHE A 63 1.10 11.87 -4.91
N CYS A 64 0.41 12.72 -4.15
CA CYS A 64 -0.98 13.08 -4.41
C CYS A 64 -1.17 13.74 -5.79
N GLN A 65 -0.27 14.65 -6.17
CA GLN A 65 -0.30 15.32 -7.48
C GLN A 65 -0.15 14.32 -8.63
N ASN A 66 0.75 13.35 -8.51
CA ASN A 66 0.94 12.34 -9.56
C ASN A 66 -0.27 11.41 -9.71
N LEU A 67 -0.94 11.05 -8.60
CA LEU A 67 -2.21 10.33 -8.67
C LEU A 67 -3.27 11.16 -9.42
N GLN A 68 -3.44 12.43 -9.06
CA GLN A 68 -4.41 13.33 -9.70
C GLN A 68 -4.10 13.55 -11.19
N ASN A 69 -2.82 13.69 -11.55
CA ASN A 69 -2.36 13.85 -12.94
C ASN A 69 -2.69 12.63 -13.81
N CYS A 70 -2.84 11.45 -13.21
CA CYS A 70 -3.28 10.21 -13.84
C CYS A 70 -4.80 9.98 -13.75
N GLY A 71 -5.55 10.95 -13.20
CA GLY A 71 -6.99 10.82 -12.98
C GLY A 71 -7.36 9.78 -11.93
N ILE A 72 -6.44 9.46 -11.00
CA ILE A 72 -6.68 8.49 -9.93
C ILE A 72 -7.33 9.21 -8.75
N ARG A 73 -8.40 8.62 -8.19
CA ARG A 73 -9.11 9.12 -7.01
C ARG A 73 -8.76 8.29 -5.77
N PRO A 74 -7.78 8.70 -4.95
CA PRO A 74 -7.40 7.94 -3.76
C PRO A 74 -8.41 8.06 -2.62
N TYR A 75 -8.59 6.99 -1.86
CA TYR A 75 -9.29 6.93 -0.57
C TYR A 75 -8.34 6.29 0.45
N VAL A 76 -7.95 7.03 1.48
CA VAL A 76 -6.98 6.55 2.47
C VAL A 76 -7.71 6.06 3.72
N VAL A 77 -7.44 4.84 4.16
CA VAL A 77 -8.06 4.27 5.36
C VAL A 77 -6.97 3.99 6.39
N PHE A 78 -7.16 4.51 7.59
CA PHE A 78 -6.26 4.30 8.72
C PHE A 78 -6.83 3.27 9.69
N ASP A 79 -5.95 2.47 10.28
CA ASP A 79 -6.30 1.65 11.45
C ASP A 79 -6.83 2.51 12.60
N GLY A 80 -7.74 1.92 13.35
CA GLY A 80 -8.34 2.47 14.57
C GLY A 80 -7.69 1.96 15.84
N ALA A 81 -8.55 1.64 16.81
CA ALA A 81 -8.16 1.01 18.05
C ALA A 81 -7.62 -0.42 17.81
N TYR A 82 -6.99 -0.97 18.83
CA TYR A 82 -6.58 -2.37 18.79
C TYR A 82 -7.69 -3.24 19.35
N ASP A 83 -7.87 -4.43 18.77
CA ASP A 83 -8.79 -5.43 19.31
C ASP A 83 -8.45 -5.76 20.77
N MET A 84 -9.49 -5.92 21.58
CA MET A 84 -9.41 -6.17 23.01
C MET A 84 -8.83 -7.56 23.35
N ASP A 85 -8.68 -8.44 22.36
CA ASP A 85 -8.22 -9.82 22.50
C ASP A 85 -6.72 -9.96 22.87
N GLY A 86 -5.99 -8.85 23.01
CA GLY A 86 -4.60 -8.81 23.49
C GLY A 86 -3.55 -9.38 22.53
N LYS A 87 -3.95 -10.05 21.44
CA LYS A 87 -3.05 -10.61 20.41
C LYS A 87 -2.11 -9.56 19.80
N LYS A 88 -2.55 -8.30 19.74
CA LYS A 88 -1.74 -7.17 19.26
C LYS A 88 -0.85 -6.53 20.31
N CYS A 89 -1.11 -6.74 21.60
CA CYS A 89 -0.38 -6.06 22.67
C CYS A 89 1.11 -6.43 22.64
N GLU A 90 1.45 -7.71 22.45
CA GLU A 90 2.84 -8.13 22.35
C GLU A 90 3.52 -7.57 21.10
N THR A 91 2.86 -7.64 19.93
CA THR A 91 3.41 -7.03 18.71
C THR A 91 3.63 -5.52 18.87
N MET A 92 2.73 -4.82 19.58
CA MET A 92 2.89 -3.39 19.86
C MET A 92 4.07 -3.13 20.79
N LYS A 93 4.20 -3.91 21.86
CA LYS A 93 5.31 -3.83 22.80
C LYS A 93 6.64 -4.06 22.09
N GLU A 94 6.74 -5.07 21.24
CA GLU A 94 7.92 -5.33 20.40
C GLU A 94 8.23 -4.14 19.48
N ARG A 95 7.22 -3.56 18.81
CA ARG A 95 7.40 -2.37 17.96
C ARG A 95 7.88 -1.16 18.76
N LEU A 96 7.33 -0.93 19.94
CA LEU A 96 7.75 0.16 20.82
C LEU A 96 9.17 -0.04 21.34
N GLN A 97 9.51 -1.26 21.76
CA GLN A 97 10.88 -1.62 22.15
C GLN A 97 11.86 -1.44 20.99
N GLY A 98 11.48 -1.83 19.78
CA GLY A 98 12.26 -1.57 18.56
C GLY A 98 12.49 -0.08 18.31
N LYS A 99 11.45 0.76 18.45
CA LYS A 99 11.60 2.23 18.36
C LYS A 99 12.57 2.77 19.41
N ILE A 100 12.46 2.33 20.66
CA ILE A 100 13.40 2.72 21.74
C ILE A 100 14.82 2.28 21.39
N GLY A 101 15.00 1.08 20.85
CA GLY A 101 16.29 0.58 20.37
C GLY A 101 16.87 1.42 19.24
N ASN A 102 16.04 1.86 18.29
CA ASN A 102 16.46 2.73 17.19
C ASN A 102 16.89 4.11 17.71
N VAL A 103 16.13 4.72 18.63
CA VAL A 103 16.52 6.00 19.28
C VAL A 103 17.85 5.86 20.00
N ARG A 104 18.03 4.78 20.77
CA ARG A 104 19.32 4.50 21.43
C ARG A 104 20.44 4.40 20.40
N SER A 105 20.20 3.71 19.29
CA SER A 105 21.20 3.53 18.23
C SER A 105 21.60 4.87 17.60
N ILE A 106 20.63 5.73 17.29
CA ILE A 106 20.85 7.10 16.79
C ILE A 106 21.69 7.92 17.78
N ASN A 107 21.34 7.90 19.07
CA ASN A 107 22.08 8.61 20.12
C ASN A 107 23.54 8.15 20.26
N HIS A 108 23.87 6.91 19.87
CA HIS A 108 25.24 6.39 19.85
C HIS A 108 25.92 6.56 18.48
N GLY A 109 25.38 7.40 17.59
CA GLY A 109 25.92 7.66 16.26
C GLY A 109 25.79 6.49 15.28
N LYS A 110 24.96 5.49 15.59
CA LYS A 110 24.67 4.37 14.69
C LYS A 110 23.53 4.73 13.74
N HIS A 111 23.61 4.19 12.53
CA HIS A 111 22.56 4.36 11.54
C HIS A 111 21.32 3.52 11.91
N ALA A 112 20.24 4.21 12.26
CA ALA A 112 18.91 3.63 12.45
C ALA A 112 17.85 4.66 12.03
N PHE A 113 16.63 4.20 11.79
CA PHE A 113 15.52 5.06 11.36
C PHE A 113 14.44 5.14 12.42
N ILE A 114 13.95 6.35 12.67
CA ILE A 114 12.71 6.58 13.43
C ILE A 114 11.84 7.59 12.70
N MET A 115 10.55 7.27 12.61
CA MET A 115 9.55 8.24 12.13
C MET A 115 9.23 9.23 13.25
N PRO A 116 9.37 10.54 13.02
CA PRO A 116 8.97 11.58 13.96
C PRO A 116 7.47 11.55 14.23
N THR A 117 7.08 11.84 15.47
CA THR A 117 5.68 11.82 15.91
C THR A 117 4.77 12.70 15.05
N MET A 118 5.27 13.85 14.60
CA MET A 118 4.51 14.80 13.78
C MET A 118 4.38 14.41 12.30
N ALA A 119 5.08 13.38 11.82
CA ALA A 119 4.97 12.95 10.42
C ALA A 119 3.52 12.57 10.07
N ASN A 120 2.79 11.95 11.00
CA ASN A 120 1.38 11.61 10.81
C ASN A 120 0.51 12.86 10.57
N GLU A 121 0.73 13.93 11.35
CA GLU A 121 -0.04 15.16 11.21
C GLU A 121 0.30 15.93 9.93
N VAL A 122 1.57 15.92 9.52
CA VAL A 122 2.00 16.45 8.22
C VAL A 122 1.33 15.68 7.08
N PHE A 123 1.30 14.35 7.17
CA PHE A 123 0.67 13.52 6.15
C PHE A 123 -0.83 13.79 6.04
N LYS A 124 -1.57 13.78 7.16
CA LYS A 124 -2.99 14.15 7.18
C LYS A 124 -3.24 15.57 6.67
N LYS A 125 -2.33 16.53 6.96
CA LYS A 125 -2.40 17.88 6.40
C LYS A 125 -2.31 17.84 4.87
N VAL A 126 -1.37 17.09 4.30
CA VAL A 126 -1.26 16.93 2.84
C VAL A 126 -2.54 16.33 2.26
N LEU A 127 -3.10 15.29 2.88
CA LEU A 127 -4.37 14.68 2.42
C LEU A 127 -5.50 15.71 2.40
N ARG A 128 -5.61 16.57 3.43
CA ARG A 128 -6.59 17.68 3.46
C ARG A 128 -6.34 18.70 2.36
N ASP A 129 -5.09 19.16 2.20
CA ASP A 129 -4.72 20.19 1.23
C ASP A 129 -4.98 19.72 -0.23
N PHE A 130 -4.81 18.43 -0.50
CA PHE A 130 -5.09 17.80 -1.80
C PHE A 130 -6.51 17.23 -1.93
N GLN A 131 -7.38 17.47 -0.93
CA GLN A 131 -8.77 16.99 -0.91
C GLN A 131 -8.89 15.47 -1.13
N VAL A 132 -7.93 14.70 -0.60
CA VAL A 132 -7.96 13.24 -0.59
C VAL A 132 -8.83 12.80 0.60
N PRO A 133 -9.96 12.12 0.36
CA PRO A 133 -10.78 11.58 1.44
C PRO A 133 -9.98 10.57 2.27
N PHE A 134 -10.06 10.70 3.59
CA PHE A 134 -9.52 9.70 4.50
C PHE A 134 -10.43 9.44 5.69
N GLY A 135 -10.39 8.21 6.20
CA GLY A 135 -11.19 7.76 7.33
C GLY A 135 -10.39 6.85 8.26
N PHE A 136 -10.94 6.61 9.45
CA PHE A 136 -10.39 5.69 10.44
C PHE A 136 -11.39 4.55 10.63
N CYS A 137 -10.89 3.32 10.64
CA CYS A 137 -11.67 2.18 11.09
C CYS A 137 -11.80 2.20 12.62
N ASP A 138 -12.71 1.40 13.16
CA ASP A 138 -12.81 1.21 14.61
C ASP A 138 -11.65 0.34 15.12
N PHE A 139 -11.23 -0.63 14.32
CA PHE A 139 -10.15 -1.58 14.62
C PHE A 139 -9.14 -1.71 13.46
N GLU A 140 -8.83 -2.92 13.02
CA GLU A 140 -8.02 -3.18 11.82
C GLU A 140 -8.69 -2.69 10.54
N ALA A 141 -7.94 -1.95 9.72
CA ALA A 141 -8.47 -1.46 8.45
C ALA A 141 -8.43 -2.48 7.32
N ASP A 142 -7.63 -3.56 7.40
CA ASP A 142 -7.36 -4.43 6.24
C ASP A 142 -8.64 -5.01 5.60
N ARG A 143 -9.57 -5.51 6.43
CA ARG A 143 -10.85 -6.04 5.93
C ARG A 143 -11.72 -4.95 5.33
N ASP A 144 -11.84 -3.81 6.02
CA ASP A 144 -12.66 -2.69 5.58
C ASP A 144 -12.12 -2.08 4.28
N ILE A 145 -10.80 -2.02 4.13
CA ILE A 145 -10.09 -1.63 2.91
C ILE A 145 -10.48 -2.55 1.75
N ALA A 146 -10.43 -3.86 1.95
CA ALA A 146 -10.79 -4.83 0.91
C ALA A 146 -12.27 -4.72 0.50
N VAL A 147 -13.17 -4.58 1.48
CA VAL A 147 -14.62 -4.38 1.24
C VAL A 147 -14.87 -3.08 0.48
N LEU A 148 -14.27 -1.97 0.91
CA LEU A 148 -14.40 -0.67 0.26
C LEU A 148 -13.87 -0.70 -1.17
N ALA A 149 -12.72 -1.32 -1.41
CA ALA A 149 -12.12 -1.43 -2.73
C ALA A 149 -13.02 -2.22 -3.69
N ASN A 150 -13.63 -3.31 -3.20
CA ASN A 150 -14.58 -4.08 -3.98
C ASN A 150 -15.86 -3.31 -4.28
N ALA A 151 -16.39 -2.56 -3.31
CA ALA A 151 -17.57 -1.72 -3.49
C ALA A 151 -17.32 -0.60 -4.52
N LEU A 152 -16.12 0.00 -4.51
CA LEU A 152 -15.68 1.02 -5.46
C LEU A 152 -15.16 0.43 -6.78
N GLN A 153 -15.11 -0.89 -6.92
CA GLN A 153 -14.56 -1.60 -8.08
C GLN A 153 -13.14 -1.13 -8.44
N CYS A 154 -12.26 -1.01 -7.45
CA CYS A 154 -10.92 -0.47 -7.63
C CYS A 154 -9.84 -1.28 -6.89
N PRO A 155 -8.55 -1.14 -7.26
CA PRO A 155 -7.48 -1.87 -6.59
C PRO A 155 -7.19 -1.32 -5.20
N VAL A 156 -6.55 -2.14 -4.37
CA VAL A 156 -5.95 -1.72 -3.09
C VAL A 156 -4.47 -1.45 -3.30
N LEU A 157 -3.95 -0.39 -2.69
CA LEU A 157 -2.53 -0.11 -2.54
C LEU A 157 -2.12 -0.26 -1.07
N GLY A 158 -1.09 -1.04 -0.78
CA GLY A 158 -0.70 -1.36 0.59
C GLY A 158 0.63 -2.08 0.71
N GLN A 159 0.99 -2.45 1.95
CA GLN A 159 2.18 -3.25 2.26
C GLN A 159 1.86 -4.57 2.97
N ASP A 160 0.66 -4.70 3.56
CA ASP A 160 0.33 -5.88 4.34
C ASP A 160 0.23 -7.14 3.46
N SER A 161 0.72 -8.25 3.98
CA SER A 161 0.61 -9.55 3.33
C SER A 161 -0.80 -10.13 3.44
N ASP A 162 -1.60 -9.64 4.38
CA ASP A 162 -2.99 -10.11 4.55
C ASP A 162 -3.84 -9.80 3.32
N PHE A 163 -3.52 -8.73 2.56
CA PHE A 163 -4.17 -8.44 1.28
C PHE A 163 -3.94 -9.51 0.20
N PHE A 164 -2.90 -10.35 0.30
CA PHE A 164 -2.70 -11.46 -0.65
C PHE A 164 -3.73 -12.58 -0.50
N ILE A 165 -4.36 -12.70 0.68
CA ILE A 165 -5.37 -13.72 0.96
C ILE A 165 -6.80 -13.17 0.94
N MET A 166 -6.97 -11.87 0.71
CA MET A 166 -8.27 -11.23 0.57
C MET A 166 -8.75 -11.28 -0.90
N ASP A 167 -10.05 -11.51 -1.09
CA ASP A 167 -10.67 -11.50 -2.42
C ASP A 167 -10.89 -10.06 -2.91
N ILE A 168 -9.81 -9.37 -3.27
CA ILE A 168 -9.84 -8.02 -3.85
C ILE A 168 -9.98 -8.16 -5.37
N TYR A 169 -11.17 -7.92 -5.91
CA TYR A 169 -11.52 -8.19 -7.31
C TYR A 169 -10.61 -7.46 -8.30
N ASN A 170 -10.35 -6.17 -8.03
CA ASN A 170 -9.50 -5.34 -8.88
C ASN A 170 -8.01 -5.46 -8.54
N GLY A 171 -7.66 -6.31 -7.57
CA GLY A 171 -6.31 -6.72 -7.23
C GLY A 171 -5.64 -5.83 -6.20
N TYR A 172 -4.53 -6.34 -5.67
CA TYR A 172 -3.71 -5.68 -4.66
C TYR A 172 -2.39 -5.23 -5.30
N ILE A 173 -1.99 -3.98 -5.06
CA ILE A 173 -0.75 -3.39 -5.55
C ILE A 173 0.16 -3.18 -4.33
N PRO A 174 1.23 -3.97 -4.17
CA PRO A 174 2.26 -3.68 -3.19
C PRO A 174 2.94 -2.34 -3.48
N PHE A 175 3.27 -1.54 -2.46
CA PHE A 175 3.90 -0.22 -2.67
C PHE A 175 5.23 -0.29 -3.43
N ASP A 176 6.02 -1.33 -3.23
CA ASP A 176 7.30 -1.55 -3.92
C ASP A 176 7.13 -1.86 -5.42
N ARG A 177 5.90 -2.13 -5.85
CA ARG A 177 5.53 -2.41 -7.24
C ARG A 177 4.72 -1.28 -7.88
N LEU A 178 4.72 -0.07 -7.30
CA LEU A 178 4.08 1.12 -7.84
C LEU A 178 5.12 2.20 -8.21
N GLU A 179 5.29 2.49 -9.49
CA GLU A 179 6.24 3.48 -10.01
C GLU A 179 5.66 4.92 -10.01
N TRP A 180 5.19 5.38 -8.85
CA TRP A 180 4.41 6.63 -8.75
C TRP A 180 5.20 7.92 -8.99
N THR A 181 6.53 7.89 -8.89
CA THR A 181 7.37 9.10 -8.98
C THR A 181 7.46 9.68 -10.39
N HIS A 182 7.32 8.82 -11.41
CA HIS A 182 7.45 9.20 -12.82
C HIS A 182 6.28 8.65 -13.65
N PRO A 183 5.10 9.29 -13.56
CA PRO A 183 3.98 8.94 -14.43
C PRO A 183 4.37 8.97 -15.90
N SER A 184 3.88 7.99 -16.64
CA SER A 184 4.09 7.87 -18.08
C SER A 184 2.88 8.37 -18.83
N SER A 185 3.07 8.87 -20.05
CA SER A 185 1.99 9.31 -20.92
C SER A 185 1.83 8.38 -22.11
N PHE A 186 0.59 8.10 -22.51
CA PHE A 186 0.30 7.52 -23.82
C PHE A 186 -0.62 8.45 -24.63
N SER A 187 -0.38 8.50 -25.94
CA SER A 187 -1.28 9.14 -26.89
C SER A 187 -2.24 8.08 -27.41
N PRO A 188 -3.53 8.11 -27.07
CA PRO A 188 -4.49 7.21 -27.67
C PRO A 188 -4.43 7.31 -29.20
N LYS A 189 -4.53 6.15 -29.88
CA LYS A 189 -4.53 6.13 -31.35
C LYS A 189 -5.83 6.78 -31.82
N PRO A 190 -5.78 7.74 -32.77
CA PRO A 190 -6.99 8.39 -33.25
C PRO A 190 -7.97 7.34 -33.77
N LYS A 191 -9.19 7.34 -33.23
CA LYS A 191 -10.28 6.53 -33.77
C LYS A 191 -10.46 6.90 -35.25
N ARG A 192 -10.38 5.91 -36.14
CA ARG A 192 -10.66 6.12 -37.58
C ARG A 192 -12.12 6.52 -37.71
N GLY A 193 -12.35 7.80 -38.00
CA GLY A 193 -13.68 8.38 -38.20
C GLY A 193 -14.18 9.13 -36.97
N TYR A 194 -14.39 10.44 -37.17
CA TYR A 194 -15.08 11.38 -36.29
C TYR A 194 -14.32 11.94 -35.06
N SER A 195 -13.71 13.12 -35.29
CA SER A 195 -13.74 14.36 -34.48
C SER A 195 -12.37 15.05 -34.40
N SER A 196 -12.38 16.34 -34.74
CA SER A 196 -11.25 17.28 -34.80
C SER A 196 -11.00 17.92 -33.43
N GLN A 197 -10.69 17.11 -32.42
CA GLN A 197 -10.04 17.57 -31.20
C GLN A 197 -8.86 16.65 -30.90
N PRO A 198 -7.65 17.17 -30.60
CA PRO A 198 -6.53 16.33 -30.21
C PRO A 198 -6.93 15.55 -28.95
N GLU A 199 -7.01 14.21 -29.03
CA GLU A 199 -7.28 13.37 -27.87
C GLU A 199 -6.22 13.68 -26.79
N LYS A 200 -6.69 14.10 -25.61
CA LYS A 200 -5.83 14.57 -24.52
C LYS A 200 -4.90 13.42 -24.12
N LYS A 201 -3.57 13.67 -24.09
CA LYS A 201 -2.59 12.69 -23.59
C LYS A 201 -3.03 12.19 -22.22
N GLN A 202 -3.14 10.87 -22.06
CA GLN A 202 -3.53 10.25 -20.81
C GLN A 202 -2.28 9.80 -20.07
N ASN A 203 -2.15 10.22 -18.81
CA ASN A 203 -1.06 9.78 -17.94
C ASN A 203 -1.50 8.54 -17.17
N PHE A 204 -0.54 7.66 -16.89
CA PHE A 204 -0.72 6.47 -16.07
C PHE A 204 0.52 6.21 -15.21
N ILE A 205 0.31 5.49 -14.11
CA ILE A 205 1.39 4.98 -13.27
C ILE A 205 1.58 3.51 -13.60
N ARG A 206 2.82 3.10 -13.87
CA ARG A 206 3.15 1.68 -14.04
C ARG A 206 3.12 1.00 -12.69
N CYS A 207 2.47 -0.15 -12.64
CA CYS A 207 2.55 -1.00 -11.46
C CYS A 207 2.41 -2.47 -11.81
N GLN A 208 2.67 -3.31 -10.83
CA GLN A 208 2.27 -4.71 -10.86
C GLN A 208 1.22 -4.97 -9.80
N ARG A 209 0.08 -5.51 -10.21
CA ARG A 209 -0.95 -5.93 -9.24
C ARG A 209 -0.96 -7.44 -9.09
N TYR A 210 -1.13 -7.87 -7.86
CA TYR A 210 -1.44 -9.24 -7.49
C TYR A 210 -2.92 -9.53 -7.72
N LYS A 211 -3.21 -10.72 -8.24
CA LYS A 211 -4.58 -11.24 -8.39
C LYS A 211 -4.67 -12.57 -7.66
N LEU A 212 -5.55 -12.64 -6.66
CA LEU A 212 -5.78 -13.86 -5.89
C LEU A 212 -6.14 -15.05 -6.79
N ARG A 213 -6.94 -14.83 -7.84
CA ARG A 213 -7.30 -15.88 -8.81
C ARG A 213 -6.09 -16.55 -9.46
N LYS A 214 -5.00 -15.82 -9.72
CA LYS A 214 -3.78 -16.42 -10.29
C LYS A 214 -3.09 -17.34 -9.30
N PHE A 215 -3.08 -16.97 -8.03
CA PHE A 215 -2.59 -17.83 -6.95
C PHE A 215 -3.45 -19.09 -6.83
N CYS A 216 -4.78 -18.95 -6.80
CA CYS A 216 -5.70 -20.09 -6.75
C CYS A 216 -5.54 -21.02 -7.95
N SER A 217 -5.44 -20.48 -9.17
CA SER A 217 -5.23 -21.27 -10.38
C SER A 217 -3.90 -22.03 -10.37
N TYR A 218 -2.83 -21.43 -9.84
CA TYR A 218 -1.52 -22.07 -9.72
C TYR A 218 -1.55 -23.28 -8.77
N PHE A 219 -2.25 -23.13 -7.64
CA PHE A 219 -2.40 -24.19 -6.64
C PHE A 219 -3.61 -25.10 -6.85
N GLN A 220 -4.36 -24.90 -7.94
CA GLN A 220 -5.60 -25.63 -8.23
C GLN A 220 -6.62 -25.56 -7.08
N VAL A 221 -6.66 -24.43 -6.37
CA VAL A 221 -7.64 -24.17 -5.31
C VAL A 221 -8.95 -23.75 -5.95
N GLU A 222 -10.01 -24.52 -5.73
CA GLU A 222 -11.34 -24.17 -6.21
C GLU A 222 -11.86 -22.88 -5.56
N SER A 223 -12.62 -22.08 -6.33
CA SER A 223 -13.20 -20.82 -5.87
C SER A 223 -14.11 -20.99 -4.62
N CYS A 224 -14.70 -22.17 -4.42
CA CYS A 224 -15.53 -22.48 -3.24
C CYS A 224 -14.70 -22.62 -1.95
N LEU A 225 -13.39 -22.86 -2.06
CA LEU A 225 -12.47 -23.03 -0.94
C LEU A 225 -11.78 -21.72 -0.52
N MET A 226 -12.13 -20.58 -1.12
CA MET A 226 -11.50 -19.29 -0.79
C MET A 226 -11.69 -18.87 0.67
N LEU A 227 -12.77 -19.31 1.34
CA LEU A 227 -12.96 -19.09 2.78
C LEU A 227 -11.93 -19.84 3.65
N SER A 228 -11.32 -20.90 3.11
CA SER A 228 -10.28 -21.70 3.78
C SER A 228 -8.86 -21.29 3.37
N LEU A 229 -8.72 -20.32 2.48
CA LEU A 229 -7.43 -19.85 1.96
C LEU A 229 -6.43 -19.43 3.06
N PRO A 230 -6.83 -18.78 4.17
CA PRO A 230 -5.89 -18.48 5.26
C PRO A 230 -5.27 -19.75 5.87
N LEU A 231 -6.03 -20.84 6.01
CA LEU A 231 -5.52 -22.13 6.51
C LEU A 231 -4.55 -22.77 5.52
N PHE A 232 -4.91 -22.75 4.23
CA PHE A 232 -4.06 -23.26 3.16
C PHE A 232 -2.72 -22.52 3.07
N VAL A 233 -2.75 -21.19 3.17
CA VAL A 233 -1.53 -20.36 3.18
C VAL A 233 -0.70 -20.59 4.45
N GLY A 234 -1.34 -20.81 5.59
CA GLY A 234 -0.65 -21.25 6.82
C GLY A 234 0.13 -22.55 6.59
N MET A 235 -0.47 -23.54 5.93
CA MET A 235 0.20 -24.81 5.62
C MET A 235 1.39 -24.63 4.66
N ILE A 236 1.26 -23.79 3.63
CA ILE A 236 2.36 -23.51 2.68
C ILE A 236 3.53 -22.83 3.40
N THR A 237 3.24 -21.79 4.20
CA THR A 237 4.28 -21.00 4.86
C THR A 237 4.99 -21.75 5.99
N CYS A 238 4.29 -22.62 6.72
CA CYS A 238 4.90 -23.49 7.73
C CYS A 238 5.85 -24.54 7.13
N ASN A 239 5.58 -25.07 5.94
CA ASN A 239 6.47 -26.06 5.30
C ASN A 239 7.73 -25.45 4.67
N LEU A 240 7.80 -24.11 4.53
CA LEU A 240 8.94 -23.41 3.93
C LEU A 240 9.99 -22.94 4.96
N TYR A 241 9.68 -23.04 6.25
CA TYR A 241 10.60 -22.72 7.35
C TYR A 241 10.56 -23.83 8.42
N PRO A 242 11.41 -24.87 8.32
CA PRO A 242 11.63 -25.81 9.43
C PRO A 242 12.32 -25.13 10.63
#